data_AF-A0A2V1BQ80-F1
#
_entry.id   AF-A0A2V1BQ80-F1
#
_cell.length_a   1.000
_cell.length_b   1.000
_cell.length_c   1.000
_cell.angle_alpha   90.00
_cell.angle_beta   90.00
_cell.angle_gamma   90.00
#
_symmetry.space_group_name_H-M   'P 1'
#
loop_
_entity.id
_entity.type
_entity.pdbx_description
1 polymer ?
#
loop_
_entity_poly.entity_id
_entity_poly.type
_entity_poly.pdbx_seq_one_letter_code
_entity_poly.pdbx_strand_id
1 'polypeptide(L)'
;MPSFAEATAVTQLGSHTYTTTLEDAWCIGTVPHGGYIISIFQSVARTHFSTTLAHVNQPHTLTLHLEFLRRTAIGPGSFTVKDVKLGGNPREEIVGYASHSNLSTEEGITIDMNTTTRGVLHPSPYAADLPRLMLEGKDDIWCQLVGL
;
A
#
# COMPACT_ATOMS: atom_id res chain seq x y z
N MET A 1 -14.52 -7.48 15.17
CA MET A 1 -13.31 -7.05 14.46
C MET A 1 -12.17 -7.91 14.98
N PRO A 2 -11.46 -8.67 14.13
CA PRO A 2 -10.28 -9.41 14.56
C PRO A 2 -9.22 -8.44 15.08
N SER A 3 -8.45 -8.87 16.07
CA SER A 3 -7.28 -8.12 16.52
C SER A 3 -6.27 -7.96 15.38
N PHE A 4 -5.38 -6.98 15.50
CA PHE A 4 -4.35 -6.77 14.48
C PHE A 4 -3.44 -8.00 14.30
N ALA A 5 -3.16 -8.71 15.40
CA ALA A 5 -2.35 -9.94 15.37
C ALA A 5 -3.06 -11.06 14.61
N GLU A 6 -4.37 -11.22 14.80
CA GLU A 6 -5.16 -12.20 14.05
C GLU A 6 -5.28 -11.81 12.57
N ALA A 7 -5.55 -10.53 12.30
CA ALA A 7 -5.74 -10.04 10.94
C ALA A 7 -4.47 -10.08 10.09
N THR A 8 -3.29 -10.05 10.72
CA THR A 8 -1.98 -10.13 10.04
C THR A 8 -1.34 -11.51 10.13
N ALA A 9 -2.02 -12.49 10.73
CA ALA A 9 -1.56 -13.87 10.78
C ALA A 9 -1.54 -14.48 9.37
N VAL A 10 -0.55 -15.34 9.12
CA VAL A 10 -0.42 -16.07 7.86
C VAL A 10 -0.31 -17.56 8.12
N THR A 11 -0.89 -18.34 7.22
CA THR A 11 -0.79 -19.80 7.23
C THR A 11 0.20 -20.23 6.16
N GLN A 12 1.21 -21.01 6.55
CA GLN A 12 2.15 -21.61 5.60
C GLN A 12 1.48 -22.80 4.90
N LEU A 13 1.45 -22.79 3.56
CA LEU A 13 0.91 -23.88 2.74
C LEU A 13 2.02 -24.81 2.24
N GLY A 14 3.23 -24.29 2.11
CA GLY A 14 4.44 -25.02 1.72
C GLY A 14 5.69 -24.25 2.13
N SER A 15 6.88 -24.75 1.80
CA SER A 15 8.14 -24.10 2.21
C SER A 15 8.24 -22.62 1.78
N HIS A 16 7.66 -22.27 0.63
CA HIS A 16 7.74 -20.95 0.02
C HIS A 16 6.38 -20.34 -0.33
N THR A 17 5.29 -20.92 0.14
CA THR A 17 3.93 -20.44 -0.16
C THR A 17 3.13 -20.26 1.11
N TYR A 18 2.43 -19.13 1.20
CA TYR A 18 1.68 -18.69 2.36
C TYR A 18 0.33 -18.13 1.93
N THR A 19 -0.64 -18.15 2.84
CA THR A 19 -1.98 -17.61 2.59
C THR A 19 -2.49 -16.85 3.80
N THR A 20 -3.41 -15.91 3.54
CA THR A 20 -4.21 -15.23 4.56
C THR A 20 -5.54 -14.76 3.96
N THR A 21 -6.40 -14.21 4.79
CA THR A 21 -7.62 -13.52 4.35
C THR A 21 -7.51 -12.04 4.69
N LEU A 22 -7.65 -11.17 3.69
CA LEU A 22 -7.62 -9.72 3.85
C LEU A 22 -8.99 -9.23 4.32
N GLU A 23 -9.00 -8.66 5.52
CA GLU A 23 -10.20 -8.28 6.23
C GLU A 23 -10.65 -6.84 5.92
N ASP A 24 -11.95 -6.65 5.73
CA ASP A 24 -12.57 -5.34 5.47
C ASP A 24 -12.35 -4.34 6.61
N ALA A 25 -12.26 -4.83 7.86
CA ALA A 25 -12.06 -3.99 9.04
C ALA A 25 -10.74 -3.19 9.04
N TRP A 26 -9.79 -3.55 8.17
CA TRP A 26 -8.50 -2.86 8.01
C TRP A 26 -8.40 -2.10 6.69
N CYS A 27 -9.53 -1.84 6.05
CA CYS A 27 -9.63 -1.03 4.84
C CYS A 27 -9.70 0.47 5.14
N ILE A 28 -9.14 1.28 4.24
CA ILE A 28 -9.47 2.70 4.09
C ILE A 28 -10.39 2.82 2.87
N GLY A 29 -11.68 3.07 3.13
CA GLY A 29 -12.70 2.96 2.09
C GLY A 29 -12.83 1.51 1.62
N THR A 30 -12.66 1.28 0.32
CA THR A 30 -12.78 -0.07 -0.28
C THR A 30 -11.44 -0.77 -0.52
N VAL A 31 -10.32 -0.24 0.03
CA VAL A 31 -8.98 -0.80 -0.15
C VAL A 31 -8.37 -1.17 1.19
N PRO A 32 -7.80 -2.38 1.35
CA PRO A 32 -6.95 -2.69 2.48
C PRO A 32 -5.86 -1.63 2.67
N HIS A 33 -5.69 -1.14 3.89
CA HIS A 33 -4.68 -0.12 4.19
C HIS A 33 -3.27 -0.61 3.80
N GLY A 34 -2.45 0.26 3.21
CA GLY A 34 -1.09 -0.10 2.81
C GLY A 34 -0.27 -0.64 3.98
N GLY A 35 -0.34 0.00 5.15
CA GLY A 35 0.35 -0.47 6.35
C GLY A 35 -0.11 -1.85 6.84
N TYR A 36 -1.40 -2.17 6.67
CA TYR A 36 -1.93 -3.50 7.00
C TYR A 36 -1.34 -4.58 6.07
N ILE A 37 -1.27 -4.31 4.77
CA ILE A 37 -0.64 -5.21 3.79
C ILE A 37 0.86 -5.39 4.09
N ILE A 38 1.59 -4.30 4.37
CA ILE A 38 3.01 -4.35 4.74
C ILE A 38 3.24 -5.26 5.95
N SER A 39 2.39 -5.16 6.98
CA SER A 39 2.50 -6.01 8.17
C SER A 39 2.27 -7.49 7.87
N ILE A 40 1.40 -7.84 6.92
CA ILE A 40 1.24 -9.23 6.47
C ILE A 40 2.51 -9.74 5.78
N PHE A 41 3.14 -8.93 4.91
CA PHE A 41 4.44 -9.29 4.33
C PHE A 41 5.51 -9.51 5.40
N GLN A 42 5.51 -8.69 6.46
CA GLN A 42 6.41 -8.88 7.60
C GLN A 42 6.10 -10.18 8.37
N SER A 43 4.82 -10.54 8.53
CA SER A 43 4.41 -11.83 9.11
C SER A 43 4.88 -13.01 8.25
N VAL A 44 4.76 -12.92 6.91
CA VAL A 44 5.31 -13.93 5.98
C VAL A 44 6.81 -14.09 6.17
N ALA A 45 7.56 -12.98 6.18
CA ALA A 45 9.01 -13.01 6.40
C ALA A 45 9.37 -13.65 7.75
N ARG A 46 8.69 -13.26 8.84
CA ARG A 46 8.91 -13.84 10.16
C ARG A 46 8.63 -15.34 10.17
N THR A 47 7.48 -15.75 9.65
CA THR A 47 7.10 -17.17 9.60
C THR A 47 8.14 -17.94 8.80
N HIS A 48 8.55 -17.43 7.64
CA HIS A 48 9.54 -18.06 6.77
C HIS A 48 10.91 -18.25 7.46
N PHE A 49 11.42 -17.22 8.15
CA PHE A 49 12.68 -17.30 8.90
C PHE A 49 12.60 -18.14 10.19
N SER A 50 11.40 -18.31 10.76
CA SER A 50 11.19 -19.21 11.90
C SER A 50 10.96 -20.68 11.52
N THR A 51 10.62 -20.94 10.25
CA THR A 51 10.25 -22.28 9.75
C THR A 51 11.25 -22.74 8.68
N THR A 52 11.06 -22.33 7.42
CA THR A 52 11.86 -22.75 6.26
C THR A 52 13.34 -22.40 6.40
N LEU A 53 13.67 -21.22 6.92
CA LEU A 53 15.05 -20.75 7.11
C LEU A 53 15.48 -20.72 8.58
N ALA A 54 14.88 -21.53 9.45
CA ALA A 54 15.21 -21.56 10.88
C ALA A 54 16.71 -21.74 11.16
N HIS A 55 17.41 -22.51 10.31
CA HIS A 55 18.85 -22.77 10.41
C HIS A 55 19.73 -21.52 10.20
N VAL A 56 19.22 -20.46 9.57
CA VAL A 56 19.93 -19.19 9.35
C VAL A 56 20.00 -18.36 10.64
N ASN A 57 19.07 -18.58 11.58
CA ASN A 57 19.00 -17.89 12.88
C ASN A 57 19.01 -16.35 12.79
N GLN A 58 18.23 -15.80 11.85
CA GLN A 58 18.05 -14.35 11.63
C GLN A 58 16.56 -13.97 11.72
N PRO A 59 15.97 -13.90 12.93
CA PRO A 59 14.52 -13.78 13.10
C PRO A 59 13.96 -12.36 12.87
N HIS A 60 14.82 -11.34 12.73
CA HIS A 60 14.42 -9.93 12.72
C HIS A 60 14.61 -9.30 11.34
N THR A 61 13.54 -8.70 10.81
CA THR A 61 13.58 -7.87 9.61
C THR A 61 14.25 -6.54 9.93
N LEU A 62 15.38 -6.22 9.27
CA LEU A 62 16.06 -4.93 9.40
C LEU A 62 15.51 -3.89 8.42
N THR A 63 15.27 -4.31 7.17
CA THR A 63 14.81 -3.45 6.09
C THR A 63 13.72 -4.17 5.30
N LEU A 64 12.67 -3.44 4.92
CA LEU A 64 11.58 -3.93 4.08
C LEU A 64 11.24 -2.86 3.06
N HIS A 65 11.38 -3.19 1.77
CA HIS A 65 10.95 -2.36 0.66
C HIS A 65 9.82 -3.07 -0.07
N LEU A 66 8.71 -2.37 -0.31
CA LEU A 66 7.54 -2.91 -0.98
C LEU A 66 7.04 -1.88 -2.01
N GLU A 67 6.65 -2.38 -3.17
CA GLU A 67 6.04 -1.60 -4.24
C GLU A 67 4.64 -2.15 -4.51
N PHE A 68 3.63 -1.28 -4.48
CA PHE A 68 2.25 -1.65 -4.74
C PHE A 68 1.93 -1.52 -6.22
N LEU A 69 2.17 -2.58 -6.99
CA LEU A 69 1.94 -2.60 -8.44
C LEU A 69 0.45 -2.55 -8.81
N ARG A 70 -0.42 -3.03 -7.92
CA ARG A 70 -1.87 -3.06 -8.11
C ARG A 70 -2.57 -2.76 -6.80
N ARG A 71 -3.80 -2.27 -6.92
CA ARG A 71 -4.73 -2.12 -5.81
C ARG A 71 -4.99 -3.49 -5.17
N THR A 72 -4.93 -3.54 -3.84
CA THR A 72 -5.32 -4.72 -3.06
C THR A 72 -6.85 -4.79 -2.91
N ALA A 73 -7.36 -6.00 -2.72
CA ALA A 73 -8.78 -6.26 -2.50
C ALA A 73 -8.95 -7.16 -1.27
N ILE A 74 -10.11 -7.08 -0.63
CA ILE A 74 -10.49 -7.97 0.47
C ILE A 74 -10.62 -9.43 -0.01
N GLY A 75 -10.53 -10.38 0.92
CA GLY A 75 -10.66 -11.80 0.65
C GLY A 75 -9.33 -12.55 0.61
N PRO A 76 -9.31 -13.77 0.04
CA PRO A 76 -8.13 -14.64 0.09
C PRO A 76 -6.93 -14.04 -0.62
N GLY A 77 -5.78 -14.03 0.04
CA GLY A 77 -4.50 -13.58 -0.51
C GLY A 77 -3.45 -14.69 -0.40
N SER A 78 -2.67 -14.87 -1.47
CA SER A 78 -1.54 -15.80 -1.50
C SER A 78 -0.22 -15.05 -1.63
N PHE A 79 0.82 -15.60 -1.00
CA PHE A 79 2.16 -15.05 -1.00
C PHE A 79 3.14 -16.15 -1.42
N THR A 80 4.07 -15.78 -2.30
CA THR A 80 5.17 -16.65 -2.71
C THR A 80 6.47 -15.99 -2.32
N VAL A 81 7.33 -16.74 -1.63
CA VAL A 81 8.64 -16.30 -1.19
C VAL A 81 9.69 -16.88 -2.14
N LYS A 82 10.66 -16.06 -2.52
CA LYS A 82 11.84 -16.49 -3.25
C LYS A 82 13.06 -16.04 -2.47
N ASP A 83 13.87 -17.01 -2.05
CA ASP A 83 15.14 -16.74 -1.39
C ASP A 83 16.14 -16.23 -2.41
N VAL A 84 16.74 -15.07 -2.14
CA VAL A 84 17.71 -14.44 -3.05
C VAL A 84 19.14 -14.62 -2.52
N LYS A 85 19.40 -14.22 -1.27
CA LYS A 85 20.72 -14.32 -0.64
C LYS A 85 20.59 -14.76 0.82
N LEU A 86 21.12 -15.95 1.10
CA LEU A 86 20.97 -16.64 2.40
C LEU A 86 22.24 -16.60 3.27
N GLY A 87 23.29 -15.86 2.87
CA GLY A 87 24.58 -15.85 3.57
C GLY A 87 25.35 -14.52 3.55
N GLY A 88 26.08 -14.27 4.65
CA GLY A 88 27.01 -13.15 4.84
C GLY A 88 26.35 -11.80 5.15
N ASN A 89 27.07 -10.93 5.88
CA ASN A 89 26.67 -9.53 6.12
C ASN A 89 26.12 -8.89 4.83
N PRO A 90 25.06 -8.07 4.88
CA PRO A 90 24.48 -7.41 3.71
C PRO A 90 25.53 -6.49 3.09
N ARG A 91 26.34 -7.02 2.17
CA ARG A 91 27.21 -6.25 1.29
C ARG A 91 26.40 -5.92 0.06
N GLU A 92 26.25 -4.63 -0.18
CA GLU A 92 25.46 -3.93 -1.19
C GLU A 92 24.99 -4.81 -2.35
N GLU A 93 23.68 -5.05 -2.36
CA GLU A 93 22.97 -5.73 -3.44
C GLU A 93 22.24 -4.65 -4.24
N ILE A 94 22.66 -4.43 -5.49
CA ILE A 94 21.94 -3.55 -6.40
C ILE A 94 20.79 -4.36 -6.96
N VAL A 95 19.55 -4.04 -6.56
CA VAL A 95 18.35 -4.62 -7.14
C VAL A 95 17.60 -3.55 -7.92
N GLY A 96 17.44 -3.77 -9.22
CA GLY A 96 16.64 -2.92 -10.10
C GLY A 96 15.29 -3.55 -10.36
N TYR A 97 14.21 -2.86 -9.99
CA TYR A 97 12.85 -3.19 -10.39
C TYR A 97 12.38 -2.14 -11.41
N ALA A 98 11.84 -2.59 -12.54
CA ALA A 98 11.29 -1.70 -13.55
C ALA A 98 9.90 -2.21 -13.97
N SER A 99 8.89 -1.49 -13.53
CA SER A 99 7.49 -1.73 -13.88
C SER A 99 7.15 -0.91 -15.12
N HIS A 100 6.65 -1.56 -16.16
CA HIS A 100 6.21 -0.89 -17.39
C HIS A 100 4.70 -1.08 -17.53
N SER A 101 3.97 0.02 -17.71
CA SER A 101 2.55 0.00 -18.02
C SER A 101 2.22 0.91 -19.18
N ASN A 102 1.05 0.70 -19.78
CA ASN A 102 0.53 1.58 -20.82
C ASN A 102 -0.40 2.61 -20.20
N LEU A 103 0.18 3.71 -19.69
CA LEU A 103 -0.57 4.80 -19.03
C LEU A 103 -1.70 5.34 -19.90
N SER A 104 -1.55 5.32 -21.24
CA SER A 104 -2.59 5.82 -22.15
C SER A 104 -3.87 4.97 -22.15
N THR A 105 -3.80 3.75 -21.64
CA THR A 105 -4.92 2.80 -21.53
C THR A 105 -5.27 2.45 -20.09
N GLU A 106 -4.58 3.04 -19.11
CA GLU A 106 -4.91 2.82 -17.71
C GLU A 106 -6.19 3.59 -17.34
N GLU A 107 -7.20 2.86 -16.90
CA GLU A 107 -8.37 3.46 -16.25
C GLU A 107 -8.08 3.58 -14.75
N GLY A 108 -7.92 4.82 -14.28
CA GLY A 108 -7.77 5.12 -12.86
C GLY A 108 -9.06 4.85 -12.06
N ILE A 109 -8.96 4.88 -10.74
CA ILE A 109 -10.14 4.79 -9.88
C ILE A 109 -10.98 6.05 -10.06
N THR A 110 -12.23 5.88 -10.48
CA THR A 110 -13.24 6.93 -10.32
C THR A 110 -13.77 6.85 -8.89
N ILE A 111 -13.28 7.71 -8.00
CA ILE A 111 -13.83 7.84 -6.66
C ILE A 111 -15.06 8.72 -6.78
N ASP A 112 -16.24 8.11 -6.69
CA ASP A 112 -17.46 8.89 -6.50
C ASP A 112 -17.45 9.49 -5.08
N MET A 113 -17.11 10.77 -5.02
CA MET A 113 -17.07 11.58 -3.80
C MET A 113 -18.46 11.68 -3.13
N ASN A 114 -19.55 11.45 -3.88
CA ASN A 114 -20.92 11.49 -3.38
C ASN A 114 -21.26 10.27 -2.50
N THR A 115 -20.75 9.08 -2.85
CA THR A 115 -21.16 7.84 -2.17
C THR A 115 -20.18 7.34 -1.13
N THR A 116 -18.88 7.67 -1.24
CA THR A 116 -17.83 7.09 -0.39
C THR A 116 -17.52 7.93 0.84
N THR A 117 -17.74 9.25 0.75
CA THR A 117 -17.74 10.18 1.88
C THR A 117 -19.19 10.49 2.22
N ARG A 118 -19.69 9.94 3.33
CA ARG A 118 -20.98 10.37 3.90
C ARG A 118 -20.89 11.87 4.21
N GLY A 119 -21.38 12.71 3.32
CA GLY A 119 -21.59 14.13 3.55
C GLY A 119 -20.86 15.01 2.55
N VAL A 120 -21.62 15.93 1.99
CA VAL A 120 -21.12 17.18 1.40
C VAL A 120 -20.03 17.74 2.33
N LEU A 121 -18.87 18.09 1.79
CA LEU A 121 -17.82 18.74 2.57
C LEU A 121 -18.43 19.97 3.26
N HIS A 122 -18.37 20.01 4.59
CA HIS A 122 -18.89 21.12 5.40
C HIS A 122 -17.74 21.82 6.15
N PRO A 123 -17.58 23.14 5.97
CA PRO A 123 -18.34 24.00 5.05
C PRO A 123 -18.07 23.61 3.59
N SER A 124 -19.03 23.94 2.71
CA SER A 124 -18.86 23.74 1.27
C SER A 124 -17.54 24.38 0.83
N PRO A 125 -16.73 23.72 0.00
CA PRO A 125 -15.54 24.35 -0.57
C PRO A 125 -15.94 25.66 -1.21
N TYR A 126 -15.16 26.72 -0.98
CA TYR A 126 -15.38 27.97 -1.67
C TYR A 126 -15.09 27.78 -3.15
N ALA A 127 -16.05 28.14 -4.00
CA ALA A 127 -15.85 28.11 -5.44
C ALA A 127 -14.76 29.11 -5.84
N ALA A 128 -13.95 28.75 -6.83
CA ALA A 128 -12.93 29.62 -7.41
C ALA A 128 -13.37 30.03 -8.83
N ASP A 129 -13.20 31.30 -9.17
CA ASP A 129 -13.39 31.80 -10.53
C ASP A 129 -12.08 31.65 -11.29
N LEU A 130 -11.89 30.48 -11.91
CA LEU A 130 -10.66 30.14 -12.62
C LEU A 130 -10.31 31.13 -13.76
N PRO A 131 -11.26 31.53 -14.64
CA PRO A 131 -10.99 32.56 -15.63
C PRO A 131 -10.45 33.87 -15.03
N ARG A 132 -11.07 34.34 -13.95
CA ARG A 132 -10.66 35.59 -13.30
C ARG A 132 -9.32 35.45 -12.59
N LEU A 133 -9.08 34.34 -11.90
CA LEU A 133 -7.79 34.02 -11.28
C LEU A 133 -6.65 33.99 -12.30
N MET A 134 -6.88 33.43 -13.49
CA MET A 134 -5.86 33.36 -14.54
C MET A 134 -5.53 34.72 -15.16
N LEU A 135 -6.50 35.64 -15.19
CA LEU A 135 -6.31 36.96 -15.76
C LEU A 135 -5.78 37.97 -14.74
N GLU A 136 -6.30 37.94 -13.51
CA GLU A 136 -6.10 38.97 -12.49
C GLU A 136 -5.20 38.51 -11.33
N GLY A 137 -4.86 37.21 -11.27
CA GLY A 137 -4.09 36.61 -10.17
C GLY A 137 -4.87 36.53 -8.85
N LYS A 138 -6.15 36.92 -8.83
CA LYS A 138 -7.06 36.84 -7.68
C LYS A 138 -8.53 36.86 -8.10
N ASP A 139 -9.40 36.30 -7.27
CA ASP A 139 -10.84 36.50 -7.30
C ASP A 139 -11.31 37.06 -5.94
N ASP A 140 -12.61 37.01 -5.67
CA ASP A 140 -13.19 37.56 -4.43
C ASP A 140 -12.81 36.77 -3.16
N ILE A 141 -12.32 35.52 -3.30
CA ILE A 141 -12.04 34.60 -2.21
C ILE A 141 -10.59 34.07 -2.26
N TRP A 142 -10.03 33.88 -3.44
CA TRP A 142 -8.75 33.24 -3.72
C TRP A 142 -7.75 34.21 -4.34
N CYS A 143 -6.46 34.03 -4.06
CA CYS A 143 -5.38 34.72 -4.76
C CYS A 143 -4.23 33.76 -5.06
N GLN A 144 -3.55 34.00 -6.18
CA GLN A 144 -2.37 33.24 -6.56
C GLN A 144 -1.22 33.63 -5.62
N LEU A 145 -0.68 32.64 -4.90
CA LEU A 145 0.53 32.83 -4.10
C LEU A 145 1.72 33.02 -5.04
N VAL A 146 2.35 34.19 -4.97
CA VAL A 146 3.56 34.49 -5.73
C VAL A 146 4.76 34.29 -4.79
N GLY A 147 5.55 33.23 -5.03
CA GLY A 147 6.84 33.01 -4.34
C GLY A 147 7.01 31.67 -3.62
N LEU A 148 6.99 30.55 -4.37
CA LEU A 148 7.71 29.32 -4.02
C LEU A 148 8.76 29.04 -5.08
#